data_AF-A0A355R312-F1
#
_entry.id   AF-A0A355R312-F1
#
_cell.length_a   1.000
_cell.length_b   1.000
_cell.length_c   1.000
_cell.angle_alpha   90.00
_cell.angle_beta   90.00
_cell.angle_gamma   90.00
#
_symmetry.space_group_name_H-M   'P 1'
#
loop_
_entity.id
_entity.type
_entity.pdbx_description
1 polymer ?
#
loop_
_entity_poly.entity_id
_entity_poly.type
_entity_poly.pdbx_seq_one_letter_code
_entity_poly.pdbx_strand_id
1 'polypeptide(L)'
;MSTGIPSEYNLSSIYIIESVESDEEQTRKVARGTCFSISPSLLLTAYHVISNEGKIKIYFSSDDYARGQYICAKCIHWNENSDFAILEIESSAGSFIDLYSASVNLDTEVKSCGYPIEKEHYHAPIKVRITNSFENIASREYSFEVSQSDTISAYRGMSGSPVLYDGSCIGVLLVQQGTNTLYAVSLKDILSDTAAHKIITKSITNIKIQDGINYEPPKHPPSPFKYCINCNVEQPNIKGVDIGFTMKTWNINNLTEAVYDWIIDYCLSHKEKANFTGAKRSLFKYARANYPSHDINALGDLFLHIAIRDSYKTIPVMNKVFDANNKTFSCTHAVLNLDTIELWIGASSVSTNIEDAVKIAIENIKYIANITTLKHRLYTLTAEIDDSWPHVDKLKRLANSNLSLDDRFDKIIIPVFLMHDSLIIKEYDKSLFIELFNRKIQYCRSILADGINPNLIDLIDLRIFYFPVSDISIVHSALLQELNS
;
A
#
# COMPACT_ATOMS: atom_id res chain seq x y z
N MET A 1 16.38 -15.91 28.84
CA MET A 1 17.11 -15.00 27.94
C MET A 1 16.12 -13.91 27.54
N SER A 2 16.38 -12.66 27.90
CA SER A 2 15.52 -11.52 27.57
C SER A 2 15.63 -11.26 26.07
N THR A 3 14.64 -11.69 25.30
CA THR A 3 14.44 -11.25 23.92
C THR A 3 13.95 -9.81 24.01
N GLY A 4 14.88 -8.86 24.09
CA GLY A 4 14.54 -7.44 24.09
C GLY A 4 13.75 -7.09 22.84
N ILE A 5 12.49 -6.68 23.01
CA ILE A 5 11.68 -6.16 21.92
C ILE A 5 12.37 -4.86 21.44
N PRO A 6 12.51 -4.64 20.12
CA PRO A 6 13.19 -3.45 19.60
C PRO A 6 12.56 -2.16 20.15
N SER A 7 13.40 -1.16 20.45
CA SER A 7 12.99 0.19 20.86
C SER A 7 11.99 0.84 19.89
N GLU A 8 11.93 0.34 18.66
CA GLU A 8 11.08 0.77 17.55
C GLU A 8 9.57 0.66 17.81
N TYR A 9 9.13 -0.12 18.81
CA TYR A 9 7.72 -0.19 19.22
C TYR A 9 7.32 0.86 20.26
N ASN A 10 8.29 1.55 20.88
CA ASN A 10 8.07 2.58 21.90
C ASN A 10 7.09 2.12 23.01
N LEU A 11 7.29 0.90 23.53
CA LEU A 11 6.37 0.23 24.46
C LEU A 11 6.08 1.02 25.74
N SER A 12 7.05 1.82 26.21
CA SER A 12 6.88 2.66 27.39
C SER A 12 5.86 3.78 27.22
N SER A 13 5.40 4.02 25.99
CA SER A 13 4.39 5.01 25.64
C SER A 13 3.02 4.40 25.36
N ILE A 14 2.85 3.08 25.48
CA ILE A 14 1.65 2.33 25.10
C ILE A 14 1.03 1.66 26.33
N TYR A 15 -0.24 1.92 26.58
CA TYR A 15 -0.91 1.61 27.84
C TYR A 15 -2.22 0.86 27.65
N ILE A 16 -2.68 0.20 28.71
CA ILE A 16 -4.02 -0.39 28.75
C ILE A 16 -5.00 0.72 29.14
N ILE A 17 -6.14 0.77 28.44
CA ILE A 17 -7.25 1.66 28.77
C ILE A 17 -8.51 0.84 29.07
N GLU A 18 -9.23 1.24 30.11
CA GLU A 18 -10.58 0.74 30.40
C GLU A 18 -11.57 1.90 30.54
N SER A 19 -12.72 1.82 29.88
CA SER A 19 -13.90 2.61 30.22
C SER A 19 -14.83 1.77 31.08
N VAL A 20 -15.21 2.31 32.24
CA VAL A 20 -16.04 1.62 33.23
C VAL A 20 -17.30 2.43 33.48
N GLU A 21 -18.42 1.91 33.00
CA GLU A 21 -19.75 2.41 33.32
C GLU A 21 -20.29 1.71 34.57
N SER A 22 -20.90 2.47 35.48
CA SER A 22 -21.58 1.96 36.66
C SER A 22 -23.07 2.24 36.54
N ASP A 23 -23.85 1.23 36.15
CA ASP A 23 -25.32 1.28 36.20
C ASP A 23 -25.81 1.21 37.66
N GLU A 24 -26.95 1.86 37.95
CA GLU A 24 -27.65 1.82 39.24
C GLU A 24 -28.02 0.38 39.66
N GLU A 25 -28.02 -0.57 38.72
CA GLU A 25 -28.34 -2.00 38.91
C GLU A 25 -27.11 -2.94 39.00
N GLN A 26 -25.93 -2.44 39.39
CA GLN A 26 -24.70 -3.24 39.69
C GLN A 26 -24.07 -4.02 38.51
N THR A 27 -24.56 -3.90 37.27
CA THR A 27 -23.88 -4.48 36.10
C THR A 27 -22.80 -3.54 35.59
N ARG A 28 -21.53 -3.89 35.84
CA ARG A 28 -20.35 -3.13 35.41
C ARG A 28 -20.02 -3.46 33.95
N LYS A 29 -20.37 -2.59 33.00
CA LYS A 29 -19.87 -2.70 31.62
C LYS A 29 -18.45 -2.15 31.56
N VAL A 30 -17.50 -2.99 31.13
CA VAL A 30 -16.10 -2.62 30.95
C VAL A 30 -15.73 -2.79 29.49
N ALA A 31 -15.39 -1.69 28.83
CA ALA A 31 -14.71 -1.71 27.54
C ALA A 31 -13.21 -1.60 27.79
N ARG A 32 -12.42 -2.43 27.11
CA ARG A 32 -10.96 -2.45 27.24
C ARG A 32 -10.32 -2.30 25.86
N GLY A 33 -9.31 -1.45 25.78
CA GLY A 33 -8.52 -1.21 24.59
C GLY A 33 -7.07 -0.87 24.90
N THR A 34 -6.43 -0.23 23.94
CA THR A 34 -5.06 0.29 24.03
C THR A 34 -5.10 1.80 23.80
N CYS A 35 -4.23 2.56 24.48
CA CYS A 35 -3.98 3.96 24.17
C CYS A 35 -2.48 4.24 24.20
N PHE A 36 -2.04 5.40 23.73
CA PHE A 36 -0.63 5.78 23.77
C PHE A 36 -0.43 7.26 23.97
N SER A 37 0.66 7.66 24.64
CA SER A 37 1.03 9.06 24.86
C SER A 37 1.68 9.68 23.62
N ILE A 38 1.24 10.89 23.29
CA ILE A 38 1.80 11.73 22.22
C ILE A 38 2.50 12.97 22.77
N SER A 39 2.29 13.27 24.06
CA SER A 39 2.99 14.27 24.84
C SER A 39 3.01 13.82 26.31
N PRO A 40 3.66 14.57 27.22
CA PRO A 40 3.59 14.29 28.66
C PRO A 40 2.17 14.19 29.22
N SER A 41 1.19 14.91 28.67
CA SER A 41 -0.18 14.96 29.22
C SER A 41 -1.27 14.48 28.27
N LEU A 42 -0.97 14.22 26.99
CA LEU A 42 -1.95 13.83 25.99
C LEU A 42 -1.78 12.39 25.52
N LEU A 43 -2.91 11.70 25.37
CA LEU A 43 -2.99 10.35 24.83
C LEU A 43 -3.97 10.28 23.66
N LEU A 44 -3.75 9.32 22.75
CA LEU A 44 -4.68 8.95 21.69
C LEU A 44 -5.21 7.52 21.91
N THR A 45 -6.46 7.31 21.51
CA THR A 45 -7.15 6.01 21.50
C THR A 45 -8.25 5.99 20.44
N ALA A 46 -8.83 4.81 20.19
CA ALA A 46 -10.09 4.70 19.45
C ALA A 46 -11.27 5.18 20.31
N TYR A 47 -12.24 5.88 19.72
CA TYR A 47 -13.37 6.47 20.46
C TYR A 47 -14.33 5.40 21.01
N HIS A 48 -14.66 4.36 20.25
CA HIS A 48 -15.57 3.29 20.70
C HIS A 48 -15.07 2.55 21.95
N VAL A 49 -13.78 2.66 22.30
CA VAL A 49 -13.22 2.10 23.54
C VAL A 49 -13.69 2.88 24.77
N ILE A 50 -13.97 4.18 24.61
CA ILE A 50 -14.36 5.11 25.67
C ILE A 50 -15.76 5.71 25.50
N SER A 51 -16.54 5.25 24.53
CA SER A 51 -17.87 5.80 24.21
C SER A 51 -18.92 5.54 25.29
N ASN A 52 -18.68 4.57 26.18
CA ASN A 52 -19.50 4.40 27.37
C ASN A 52 -19.15 5.55 28.32
N GLU A 53 -20.13 6.34 28.76
CA GLU A 53 -19.99 7.60 29.57
C GLU A 53 -19.44 7.37 31.00
N GLY A 54 -18.49 6.45 31.14
CA GLY A 54 -17.92 5.98 32.37
C GLY A 54 -16.56 6.59 32.71
N LYS A 55 -16.00 6.10 33.82
CA LYS A 55 -14.67 6.49 34.29
C LYS A 55 -13.60 5.86 33.39
N ILE A 56 -12.75 6.69 32.80
CA ILE A 56 -11.61 6.25 31.97
C ILE A 56 -10.40 5.98 32.86
N LYS A 57 -9.91 4.74 32.85
CA LYS A 57 -8.75 4.27 33.62
C LYS A 57 -7.60 3.95 32.68
N ILE A 58 -6.42 4.47 32.98
CA ILE A 58 -5.18 4.17 32.25
C ILE A 58 -4.23 3.42 33.18
N TYR A 59 -3.65 2.33 32.68
CA TYR A 59 -2.67 1.52 33.37
C TYR A 59 -1.35 1.58 32.60
N PHE A 60 -0.32 2.16 33.21
CA PHE A 60 0.96 2.42 32.55
C PHE A 60 1.82 1.17 32.31
N SER A 61 1.49 0.06 32.98
CA SER A 61 2.14 -1.22 32.77
C SER A 61 1.20 -2.40 32.99
N SER A 62 1.60 -3.58 32.51
CA SER A 62 0.95 -4.86 32.83
C SER A 62 0.89 -5.12 34.33
N ASP A 63 1.95 -4.73 35.06
CA ASP A 63 2.04 -4.84 36.51
C ASP A 63 1.01 -3.94 37.21
N ASP A 64 0.86 -2.70 36.75
CA ASP A 64 -0.13 -1.77 37.27
C ASP A 64 -1.54 -2.31 37.04
N TYR A 65 -1.80 -2.88 35.86
CA TYR A 65 -3.06 -3.55 35.57
C TYR A 65 -3.33 -4.73 36.51
N ALA A 66 -2.35 -5.62 36.69
CA ALA A 66 -2.47 -6.77 37.58
C ALA A 66 -2.70 -6.35 39.05
N ARG A 67 -2.12 -5.23 39.48
CA ARG A 67 -2.31 -4.65 40.82
C ARG A 67 -3.56 -3.77 40.94
N GLY A 68 -4.26 -3.50 39.85
CA GLY A 68 -5.39 -2.58 39.80
C GLY A 68 -5.01 -1.11 40.07
N GLN A 69 -3.74 -0.73 39.83
CA GLN A 69 -3.23 0.62 39.97
C GLN A 69 -3.45 1.38 38.67
N TYR A 70 -4.22 2.48 38.71
CA TYR A 70 -4.54 3.25 37.53
C TYR A 70 -4.55 4.74 37.83
N ILE A 71 -4.40 5.53 36.77
CA ILE A 71 -4.73 6.96 36.77
C ILE A 71 -6.06 7.18 36.04
N CYS A 72 -6.69 8.32 36.29
CA CYS A 72 -7.87 8.73 35.55
C CYS A 72 -7.44 9.62 34.37
N ALA A 73 -8.10 9.44 33.24
CA ALA A 73 -7.96 10.34 32.10
C ALA A 73 -9.31 11.02 31.82
N LYS A 74 -9.26 12.20 31.21
CA LYS A 74 -10.42 12.93 30.72
C LYS A 74 -10.41 12.93 29.20
N CYS A 75 -11.52 12.56 28.57
CA CYS A 75 -11.69 12.80 27.13
C CYS A 75 -11.88 14.31 26.90
N ILE A 76 -10.97 14.92 26.14
CA ILE A 76 -11.01 16.37 25.85
C ILE A 76 -11.46 16.67 24.42
N HIS A 77 -11.41 15.68 23.53
CA HIS A 77 -11.93 15.75 22.16
C HIS A 77 -12.16 14.34 21.62
N TRP A 78 -13.17 14.17 20.78
CA TRP A 78 -13.42 12.93 20.05
C TRP A 78 -14.09 13.21 18.72
N ASN A 79 -14.03 12.23 17.82
CA ASN A 79 -14.72 12.26 16.55
C ASN A 79 -15.37 10.89 16.31
N GLU A 80 -16.70 10.85 16.28
CA GLU A 80 -17.45 9.59 16.13
C GLU A 80 -17.30 9.00 14.73
N ASN A 81 -17.20 9.85 13.70
CA ASN A 81 -17.12 9.41 12.31
C ASN A 81 -15.77 8.77 11.98
N SER A 82 -14.69 9.32 12.52
CA SER A 82 -13.32 8.81 12.33
C SER A 82 -12.83 7.94 13.50
N ASP A 83 -13.71 7.69 14.48
CA ASP A 83 -13.53 6.80 15.63
C ASP A 83 -12.23 7.02 16.42
N PHE A 84 -11.85 8.28 16.70
CA PHE A 84 -10.69 8.59 17.54
C PHE A 84 -11.05 9.51 18.71
N ALA A 85 -10.27 9.42 19.78
CA ALA A 85 -10.37 10.30 20.93
C ALA A 85 -9.00 10.79 21.42
N ILE A 86 -8.97 12.02 21.92
CA ILE A 86 -7.83 12.65 22.59
C ILE A 86 -8.15 12.72 24.07
N LEU A 87 -7.26 12.15 24.88
CA LEU A 87 -7.37 12.14 26.32
C LEU A 87 -6.31 13.04 26.95
N GLU A 88 -6.66 13.64 28.08
CA GLU A 88 -5.75 14.38 28.95
C GLU A 88 -5.59 13.66 30.29
N ILE A 89 -4.36 13.59 30.77
CA ILE A 89 -4.01 13.08 32.10
C ILE A 89 -3.37 14.20 32.93
N GLU A 90 -3.67 14.21 34.23
CA GLU A 90 -3.07 15.17 35.18
C GLU A 90 -1.63 14.79 35.55
N SER A 91 -1.31 13.50 35.51
CA SER A 91 0.06 12.99 35.67
C SER A 91 0.85 13.12 34.38
N SER A 92 2.18 13.11 34.46
CA SER A 92 3.03 13.05 33.26
C SER A 92 3.28 11.60 32.83
N ALA A 93 3.04 11.31 31.55
CA ALA A 93 3.61 10.14 30.89
C ALA A 93 5.15 10.23 30.87
N GLY A 94 5.81 9.08 31.02
CA GLY A 94 7.29 9.00 31.08
C GLY A 94 7.97 9.06 29.71
N SER A 95 7.25 8.68 28.65
CA SER A 95 7.68 8.79 27.26
C SER A 95 6.47 9.05 26.35
N PHE A 96 6.71 9.41 25.10
CA PHE A 96 5.67 9.61 24.10
C PHE A 96 6.15 9.20 22.70
N ILE A 97 5.20 9.02 21.80
CA ILE A 97 5.43 8.63 20.42
C ILE A 97 5.34 9.88 19.53
N ASP A 98 6.37 10.11 18.72
CA ASP A 98 6.38 11.19 17.74
C ASP A 98 5.29 10.97 16.67
N LEU A 99 4.74 12.08 16.18
CA LEU A 99 3.65 12.09 15.22
C LEU A 99 4.18 12.33 13.80
N TYR A 100 3.79 11.49 12.86
CA TYR A 100 4.14 11.61 11.45
C TYR A 100 2.91 11.64 10.54
N SER A 101 2.51 12.85 10.12
CA SER A 101 1.42 13.04 9.17
C SER A 101 1.90 12.64 7.77
N ALA A 102 1.37 11.56 7.23
CA ALA A 102 1.79 11.02 5.95
C ALA A 102 0.64 10.37 5.18
N SER A 103 0.79 10.31 3.86
CA SER A 103 0.00 9.48 2.97
C SER A 103 0.57 8.06 2.96
N VAL A 104 -0.29 7.08 3.27
CA VAL A 104 0.10 5.67 3.35
C VAL A 104 -0.11 4.96 2.02
N ASN A 105 0.91 4.22 1.58
CA ASN A 105 0.85 3.43 0.35
C ASN A 105 0.66 1.94 0.63
N LEU A 106 0.12 1.25 -0.36
CA LEU A 106 0.01 -0.21 -0.39
C LEU A 106 1.37 -0.90 -0.22
N ASP A 107 1.35 -2.01 0.52
CA ASP A 107 2.47 -2.90 0.86
C ASP A 107 3.54 -2.29 1.78
N THR A 108 3.36 -1.03 2.20
CA THR A 108 4.22 -0.40 3.19
C THR A 108 4.19 -1.18 4.49
N GLU A 109 5.38 -1.56 4.94
CA GLU A 109 5.57 -2.28 6.18
C GLU A 109 5.43 -1.34 7.37
N VAL A 110 4.61 -1.73 8.34
CA VAL A 110 4.33 -0.94 9.54
C VAL A 110 4.34 -1.86 10.75
N LYS A 111 4.47 -1.24 11.92
CA LYS A 111 4.46 -1.93 13.22
C LYS A 111 3.26 -1.48 14.01
N SER A 112 2.76 -2.32 14.89
CA SER A 112 1.79 -1.90 15.89
C SER A 112 2.02 -2.69 17.17
N CYS A 113 1.60 -2.14 18.31
CA CYS A 113 1.62 -2.85 19.57
C CYS A 113 0.45 -2.39 20.42
N GLY A 114 -0.22 -3.35 21.05
CA GLY A 114 -1.28 -3.10 21.99
C GLY A 114 -1.48 -4.27 22.92
N TYR A 115 -2.63 -4.30 23.61
CA TYR A 115 -2.92 -5.26 24.65
C TYR A 115 -4.16 -6.09 24.30
N PRO A 116 -4.02 -7.11 23.44
CA PRO A 116 -5.13 -7.98 23.08
C PRO A 116 -5.58 -8.78 24.30
N ILE A 117 -6.90 -8.91 24.48
CA ILE A 117 -7.50 -9.59 25.64
C ILE A 117 -7.08 -11.07 25.71
N GLU A 118 -6.88 -11.72 24.57
CA GLU A 118 -6.40 -13.11 24.50
C GLU A 118 -4.99 -13.30 25.08
N LYS A 119 -4.20 -12.23 25.21
CA LYS A 119 -2.89 -12.23 25.89
C LYS A 119 -3.00 -11.64 27.29
N GLU A 120 -4.18 -11.69 27.90
CA GLU A 120 -4.45 -11.14 29.23
C GLU A 120 -4.03 -9.65 29.31
N HIS A 121 -3.05 -9.29 30.12
CA HIS A 121 -2.52 -7.92 30.24
C HIS A 121 -1.13 -7.74 29.61
N TYR A 122 -0.67 -8.70 28.81
CA TYR A 122 0.61 -8.61 28.11
C TYR A 122 0.45 -7.88 26.77
N HIS A 123 1.44 -7.06 26.43
CA HIS A 123 1.47 -6.39 25.14
C HIS A 123 1.80 -7.39 24.03
N ALA A 124 1.33 -7.11 22.81
CA ALA A 124 1.56 -7.93 21.63
C ALA A 124 2.11 -7.06 20.48
N PRO A 125 3.43 -7.04 20.28
CA PRO A 125 4.02 -6.36 19.14
C PRO A 125 3.73 -7.17 17.87
N ILE A 126 3.25 -6.48 16.83
CA ILE A 126 2.96 -7.06 15.53
C ILE A 126 3.68 -6.29 14.42
N LYS A 127 4.00 -7.02 13.36
CA LYS A 127 4.60 -6.48 12.14
C LYS A 127 3.64 -6.80 11.00
N VAL A 128 3.10 -5.78 10.36
CA VAL A 128 2.00 -5.89 9.39
C VAL A 128 2.28 -5.00 8.16
N ARG A 129 1.45 -5.11 7.13
CA ARG A 129 1.55 -4.28 5.92
C ARG A 129 0.25 -3.56 5.65
N ILE A 130 0.34 -2.38 5.05
CA ILE A 130 -0.82 -1.66 4.50
C ILE A 130 -1.39 -2.49 3.33
N THR A 131 -2.62 -2.97 3.47
CA THR A 131 -3.30 -3.79 2.45
C THR A 131 -4.26 -3.00 1.58
N ASN A 132 -4.68 -1.81 2.04
CA ASN A 132 -5.51 -0.88 1.28
C ASN A 132 -5.34 0.56 1.80
N SER A 133 -5.57 1.55 0.95
CA SER A 133 -5.59 2.97 1.31
C SER A 133 -6.81 3.62 0.69
N PHE A 134 -7.59 4.34 1.50
CA PHE A 134 -8.86 4.91 1.09
C PHE A 134 -8.79 6.41 0.87
N GLU A 135 -7.59 6.99 0.80
CA GLU A 135 -7.39 8.45 0.78
C GLU A 135 -8.15 9.18 -0.34
N ASN A 136 -8.47 8.48 -1.44
CA ASN A 136 -9.20 9.03 -2.59
C ASN A 136 -10.72 8.80 -2.53
N ILE A 137 -11.24 8.12 -1.50
CA ILE A 137 -12.67 7.84 -1.31
C ILE A 137 -13.24 8.86 -0.34
N ALA A 138 -14.19 9.68 -0.81
CA ALA A 138 -14.82 10.72 0.01
C ALA A 138 -15.78 10.16 1.06
N SER A 139 -16.46 9.04 0.77
CA SER A 139 -17.45 8.41 1.64
C SER A 139 -16.86 7.31 2.54
N ARG A 140 -15.56 7.36 2.82
CA ARG A 140 -14.86 6.32 3.58
C ARG A 140 -15.14 6.43 5.08
N GLU A 141 -15.20 5.29 5.76
CA GLU A 141 -15.26 5.21 7.22
C GLU A 141 -13.86 5.15 7.84
N TYR A 142 -12.90 4.55 7.14
CA TYR A 142 -11.53 4.33 7.61
C TYR A 142 -10.53 4.95 6.65
N SER A 143 -9.33 5.27 7.12
CA SER A 143 -8.28 5.84 6.27
C SER A 143 -7.53 4.76 5.48
N PHE A 144 -7.24 3.61 6.10
CA PHE A 144 -6.50 2.52 5.48
C PHE A 144 -6.73 1.17 6.18
N GLU A 145 -6.31 0.10 5.52
CA GLU A 145 -6.31 -1.27 6.03
C GLU A 145 -4.88 -1.76 6.27
N VAL A 146 -4.69 -2.57 7.31
CA VAL A 146 -3.48 -3.37 7.52
C VAL A 146 -3.79 -4.86 7.62
N SER A 147 -2.82 -5.68 7.23
CA SER A 147 -2.89 -7.13 7.38
C SER A 147 -2.95 -7.56 8.85
N GLN A 148 -3.42 -8.78 9.10
CA GLN A 148 -3.27 -9.43 10.41
C GLN A 148 -1.91 -10.12 10.55
N SER A 149 -1.44 -10.24 11.79
CA SER A 149 -0.31 -11.06 12.22
C SER A 149 -0.79 -12.44 12.69
N ASP A 150 -0.03 -13.49 12.39
CA ASP A 150 -0.30 -14.86 12.83
C ASP A 150 -0.14 -15.07 14.34
N THR A 151 0.43 -14.08 15.05
CA THR A 151 0.68 -14.13 16.50
C THR A 151 -0.54 -13.79 17.35
N ILE A 152 -1.58 -13.20 16.75
CA ILE A 152 -2.82 -12.77 17.39
C ILE A 152 -4.00 -13.35 16.63
N SER A 153 -4.86 -14.09 17.34
CA SER A 153 -6.06 -14.70 16.73
C SER A 153 -7.31 -13.83 16.85
N ALA A 154 -7.41 -13.03 17.92
CA ALA A 154 -8.48 -12.09 18.18
C ALA A 154 -7.92 -10.72 18.58
N TYR A 155 -8.24 -9.68 17.82
CA TYR A 155 -7.70 -8.33 18.03
C TYR A 155 -8.48 -7.51 19.06
N ARG A 156 -9.43 -8.12 19.78
CA ARG A 156 -10.16 -7.43 20.85
C ARG A 156 -9.17 -6.92 21.90
N GLY A 157 -9.21 -5.63 22.22
CA GLY A 157 -8.25 -4.96 23.11
C GLY A 157 -7.13 -4.22 22.39
N MET A 158 -6.90 -4.47 21.09
CA MET A 158 -5.91 -3.76 20.29
C MET A 158 -6.41 -2.40 19.78
N SER A 159 -7.72 -2.14 19.79
CA SER A 159 -8.30 -0.86 19.38
C SER A 159 -7.69 0.30 20.16
N GLY A 160 -7.24 1.32 19.44
CA GLY A 160 -6.47 2.47 19.94
C GLY A 160 -4.94 2.28 19.94
N SER A 161 -4.43 1.13 19.47
CA SER A 161 -2.98 0.93 19.28
C SER A 161 -2.41 1.87 18.22
N PRO A 162 -1.18 2.38 18.39
CA PRO A 162 -0.52 3.15 17.34
C PRO A 162 -0.13 2.25 16.16
N VAL A 163 -0.25 2.79 14.95
CA VAL A 163 0.38 2.25 13.74
C VAL A 163 1.65 3.04 13.51
N LEU A 164 2.79 2.36 13.54
CA LEU A 164 4.13 2.94 13.60
C LEU A 164 4.89 2.69 12.30
N TYR A 165 5.55 3.74 11.83
CA TYR A 165 6.58 3.69 10.79
C TYR A 165 7.81 4.43 11.29
N ASP A 166 8.96 3.75 11.30
CA ASP A 166 10.24 4.29 11.79
C ASP A 166 10.11 4.95 13.20
N GLY A 167 9.43 4.25 14.11
CA GLY A 167 9.18 4.71 15.48
C GLY A 167 8.15 5.84 15.64
N SER A 168 7.69 6.44 14.54
CA SER A 168 6.68 7.51 14.55
C SER A 168 5.28 6.98 14.25
N CYS A 169 4.26 7.56 14.88
CA CYS A 169 2.86 7.20 14.68
C CYS A 169 2.31 7.84 13.39
N ILE A 170 1.81 6.99 12.49
CA ILE A 170 1.14 7.38 11.23
C ILE A 170 -0.38 7.17 11.28
N GLY A 171 -0.89 6.52 12.33
CA GLY A 171 -2.32 6.25 12.49
C GLY A 171 -2.65 5.46 13.76
N VAL A 172 -3.94 5.19 13.96
CA VAL A 172 -4.50 4.49 15.12
C VAL A 172 -5.33 3.31 14.64
N LEU A 173 -5.07 2.11 15.18
CA LEU A 173 -5.84 0.91 14.89
C LEU A 173 -7.24 1.01 15.50
N LEU A 174 -8.28 0.71 14.74
CA LEU A 174 -9.66 0.86 15.17
C LEU A 174 -10.34 -0.49 15.40
N VAL A 175 -10.53 -1.27 14.35
CA VAL A 175 -11.38 -2.46 14.41
C VAL A 175 -10.88 -3.57 13.50
N GLN A 176 -11.20 -4.81 13.85
CA GLN A 176 -11.01 -5.99 13.02
C GLN A 176 -12.30 -6.29 12.23
N GLN A 177 -12.16 -6.60 10.95
CA GLN A 177 -13.24 -7.19 10.16
C GLN A 177 -12.83 -8.55 9.61
N GLY A 178 -13.64 -9.57 9.91
CA GLY A 178 -13.33 -10.94 9.53
C GLY A 178 -11.99 -11.43 10.08
N THR A 179 -11.34 -12.33 9.35
CA THR A 179 -10.12 -13.03 9.78
C THR A 179 -8.83 -12.47 9.19
N ASN A 180 -8.90 -11.45 8.33
CA ASN A 180 -7.75 -11.06 7.51
C ASN A 180 -7.42 -9.57 7.53
N THR A 181 -8.32 -8.71 8.04
CA THR A 181 -8.21 -7.26 7.88
C THR A 181 -8.35 -6.53 9.21
N LEU A 182 -7.52 -5.50 9.39
CA LEU A 182 -7.65 -4.51 10.45
C LEU A 182 -7.75 -3.12 9.83
N TYR A 183 -8.64 -2.29 10.36
CA TYR A 183 -8.85 -0.92 9.91
C TYR A 183 -8.17 0.08 10.83
N ALA A 184 -7.71 1.19 10.25
CA ALA A 184 -7.08 2.27 10.98
C ALA A 184 -7.52 3.65 10.46
N VAL A 185 -7.45 4.64 11.35
CA VAL A 185 -7.52 6.06 11.01
C VAL A 185 -6.10 6.62 10.92
N SER A 186 -5.83 7.41 9.88
CA SER A 186 -4.52 8.02 9.67
C SER A 186 -4.35 9.28 10.51
N LEU A 187 -3.10 9.57 10.90
CA LEU A 187 -2.79 10.82 11.57
C LEU A 187 -3.06 12.03 10.66
N LYS A 188 -2.92 11.89 9.34
CA LYS A 188 -3.33 12.90 8.37
C LYS A 188 -4.81 13.26 8.52
N ASP A 189 -5.67 12.25 8.63
CA ASP A 189 -7.12 12.46 8.82
C ASP A 189 -7.44 12.99 10.24
N ILE A 190 -6.78 12.51 11.29
CA ILE A 190 -6.92 13.06 12.65
C ILE A 190 -6.57 14.55 12.68
N LEU A 191 -5.47 14.96 12.03
CA LEU A 191 -5.03 16.36 11.98
C LEU A 191 -5.84 17.23 11.03
N SER A 192 -6.71 16.65 10.20
CA SER A 192 -7.67 17.40 9.38
C SER A 192 -8.86 17.91 10.21
N ASP A 193 -9.16 17.26 11.35
CA ASP A 193 -10.09 17.77 12.34
C ASP A 193 -9.50 19.03 13.00
N THR A 194 -10.18 20.17 12.81
CA THR A 194 -9.68 21.48 13.26
C THR A 194 -9.53 21.57 14.78
N ALA A 195 -10.38 20.89 15.55
CA ALA A 195 -10.28 20.90 17.01
C ALA A 195 -9.13 20.01 17.47
N ALA A 196 -9.01 18.80 16.91
CA ALA A 196 -7.88 17.91 17.17
C ALA A 196 -6.54 18.57 16.82
N HIS A 197 -6.45 19.19 15.64
CA HIS A 197 -5.26 19.92 15.18
C HIS A 197 -4.80 20.97 16.20
N LYS A 198 -5.74 21.81 16.69
CA LYS A 198 -5.44 22.85 17.69
C LYS A 198 -4.94 22.27 19.02
N ILE A 199 -5.55 21.18 19.49
CA ILE A 199 -5.17 20.53 20.76
C ILE A 199 -3.76 19.94 20.66
N ILE A 200 -3.51 19.21 19.58
CA ILE A 200 -2.24 18.49 19.36
C ILE A 200 -1.09 19.50 19.15
N THR A 201 -1.26 20.47 18.25
CA THR A 201 -0.21 21.46 17.94
C THR A 201 0.09 22.43 19.08
N LYS A 202 -0.83 22.61 20.04
CA LYS A 202 -0.57 23.36 21.26
C LYS A 202 0.40 22.63 22.20
N SER A 203 0.38 21.30 22.20
CA SER A 203 1.14 20.45 23.13
C SER A 203 2.39 19.81 22.50
N ILE A 204 2.45 19.78 21.17
CA ILE A 204 3.51 19.15 20.38
C ILE A 204 4.00 20.14 19.34
N THR A 205 5.27 20.51 19.41
CA THR A 205 5.84 21.55 18.54
C THR A 205 6.35 21.01 17.20
N ASN A 206 6.74 19.73 17.13
CA ASN A 206 7.33 19.12 15.94
C ASN A 206 6.54 17.88 15.51
N ILE A 207 5.44 18.09 14.80
CA ILE A 207 4.78 17.01 14.05
C ILE A 207 5.55 16.87 12.74
N LYS A 208 6.07 15.67 12.46
CA LYS A 208 6.71 15.38 11.18
C LYS A 208 5.62 15.36 10.10
N ILE A 209 5.87 16.04 8.98
CA ILE A 209 4.95 16.07 7.83
C ILE A 209 5.70 15.46 6.66
N GLN A 210 5.07 14.51 5.97
CA GLN A 210 5.66 13.89 4.79
C GLN A 210 5.95 14.96 3.72
N ASP A 211 7.16 14.91 3.17
CA ASP A 211 7.51 15.70 2.00
C ASP A 211 6.58 15.33 0.83
N GLY A 212 5.86 16.31 0.30
CA GLY A 212 4.88 16.07 -0.76
C GLY A 212 3.59 15.38 -0.29
N ILE A 213 3.20 15.49 0.98
CA ILE A 213 1.93 14.93 1.52
C ILE A 213 0.67 15.37 0.74
N ASN A 214 0.74 16.53 0.09
CA ASN A 214 -0.33 17.11 -0.73
C ASN A 214 -0.15 16.84 -2.22
N TYR A 215 0.83 16.01 -2.60
CA TYR A 215 1.02 15.63 -3.98
C TYR A 215 -0.16 14.78 -4.45
N GLU A 216 -0.80 15.26 -5.51
CA GLU A 216 -1.78 14.50 -6.26
C GLU A 216 -1.09 13.92 -7.51
N PRO A 217 -1.07 12.58 -7.68
CA PRO A 217 -0.54 11.98 -8.89
C PRO A 217 -1.33 12.47 -10.12
N PRO A 218 -0.72 12.50 -11.32
CA PRO A 218 -1.41 12.87 -12.55
C PRO A 218 -2.67 12.03 -12.68
N LYS A 219 -3.78 12.66 -13.03
CA LYS A 219 -5.05 11.96 -13.25
C LYS A 219 -4.85 10.87 -14.30
N HIS A 220 -5.40 9.70 -14.04
CA HIS A 220 -5.47 8.60 -14.98
C HIS A 220 -6.92 8.19 -15.23
N PRO A 221 -7.20 7.47 -16.33
CA PRO A 221 -8.51 6.86 -16.56
C PRO A 221 -8.85 5.83 -15.48
N PRO A 222 -10.13 5.42 -15.33
CA PRO A 222 -10.49 4.34 -14.43
C PRO A 222 -9.84 3.02 -14.84
N SER A 223 -9.41 2.24 -13.85
CA SER A 223 -8.80 0.93 -14.08
C SER A 223 -9.87 -0.10 -14.48
N PRO A 224 -9.57 -1.00 -15.44
CA PRO A 224 -10.41 -2.16 -15.74
C PRO A 224 -10.26 -3.28 -14.70
N PHE A 225 -9.27 -3.19 -13.80
CA PHE A 225 -8.87 -4.29 -12.94
C PHE A 225 -9.58 -4.30 -11.59
N LYS A 226 -9.77 -5.51 -11.07
CA LYS A 226 -10.14 -5.82 -9.70
C LYS A 226 -9.08 -6.74 -9.11
N TYR A 227 -8.55 -6.40 -7.94
CA TYR A 227 -7.58 -7.23 -7.23
C TYR A 227 -8.33 -8.13 -6.24
N CYS A 228 -8.73 -9.32 -6.71
CA CYS A 228 -9.59 -10.22 -5.93
C CYS A 228 -8.82 -11.07 -4.91
N ILE A 229 -7.49 -11.15 -5.02
CA ILE A 229 -6.60 -11.86 -4.09
C ILE A 229 -5.38 -10.97 -3.82
N ASN A 230 -5.03 -10.76 -2.55
CA ASN A 230 -3.79 -10.11 -2.13
C ASN A 230 -3.00 -11.08 -1.26
N CYS A 231 -2.04 -11.78 -1.86
CA CYS A 231 -1.33 -12.86 -1.19
C CYS A 231 0.03 -12.38 -0.67
N ASN A 232 0.05 -12.03 0.62
CA ASN A 232 1.17 -11.35 1.29
C ASN A 232 1.88 -12.23 2.32
N VAL A 233 1.49 -13.51 2.41
CA VAL A 233 1.98 -14.47 3.42
C VAL A 233 3.49 -14.71 3.26
N GLU A 234 3.97 -14.75 2.01
CA GLU A 234 5.37 -15.04 1.67
C GLU A 234 5.80 -14.23 0.44
N GLN A 235 7.12 -14.21 0.20
CA GLN A 235 7.71 -13.54 -0.96
C GLN A 235 7.76 -14.47 -2.19
N PRO A 236 7.57 -13.95 -3.42
CA PRO A 236 7.15 -12.58 -3.72
C PRO A 236 5.67 -12.33 -3.40
N ASN A 237 5.32 -11.07 -3.17
CA ASN A 237 3.93 -10.63 -3.07
C ASN A 237 3.20 -10.87 -4.40
N ILE A 238 2.00 -11.46 -4.35
CA ILE A 238 1.20 -11.70 -5.57
C ILE A 238 -0.22 -11.18 -5.40
N LYS A 239 -0.63 -10.29 -6.32
CA LYS A 239 -2.00 -9.82 -6.50
C LYS A 239 -2.69 -10.58 -7.64
N GLY A 240 -3.84 -11.17 -7.36
CA GLY A 240 -4.71 -11.80 -8.36
C GLY A 240 -5.58 -10.76 -9.05
N VAL A 241 -5.30 -10.51 -10.32
CA VAL A 241 -6.00 -9.54 -11.16
C VAL A 241 -7.18 -10.21 -11.87
N ASP A 242 -8.33 -9.55 -11.87
CA ASP A 242 -9.55 -9.96 -12.55
C ASP A 242 -10.22 -8.75 -13.23
N ILE A 243 -11.07 -8.99 -14.23
CA ILE A 243 -11.95 -7.99 -14.88
C ILE A 243 -13.44 -8.32 -14.66
N GLY A 244 -13.71 -9.45 -13.99
CA GLY A 244 -15.04 -9.93 -13.65
C GLY A 244 -15.76 -10.61 -14.80
N PHE A 245 -16.95 -11.12 -14.45
CA PHE A 245 -17.84 -11.82 -15.36
C PHE A 245 -19.25 -11.28 -15.27
N THR A 246 -19.92 -11.16 -16.42
CA THR A 246 -21.34 -10.84 -16.53
C THR A 246 -22.06 -12.01 -17.17
N MET A 247 -23.05 -12.60 -16.47
CA MET A 247 -23.76 -13.80 -16.95
C MET A 247 -22.81 -14.93 -17.39
N LYS A 248 -21.77 -15.20 -16.58
CA LYS A 248 -20.67 -16.16 -16.86
C LYS A 248 -19.81 -15.84 -18.09
N THR A 249 -19.99 -14.69 -18.72
CA THR A 249 -19.14 -14.20 -19.81
C THR A 249 -18.08 -13.28 -19.25
N TRP A 250 -16.82 -13.50 -19.61
CA TRP A 250 -15.71 -12.68 -19.18
C TRP A 250 -15.81 -11.28 -19.80
N ASN A 251 -15.59 -10.23 -19.01
CA ASN A 251 -15.90 -8.84 -19.40
C ASN A 251 -14.85 -8.19 -20.34
N ILE A 252 -14.46 -8.91 -21.41
CA ILE A 252 -13.41 -8.47 -22.33
C ILE A 252 -13.72 -7.14 -23.03
N ASN A 253 -14.97 -6.88 -23.42
CA ASN A 253 -15.33 -5.63 -24.07
C ASN A 253 -15.19 -4.44 -23.10
N ASN A 254 -15.61 -4.61 -21.85
CA ASN A 254 -15.41 -3.58 -20.81
C ASN A 254 -13.92 -3.33 -20.55
N LEU A 255 -13.09 -4.38 -20.58
CA LEU A 255 -11.64 -4.25 -20.49
C LEU A 255 -11.11 -3.38 -21.64
N THR A 256 -11.45 -3.68 -22.89
CA THR A 256 -10.90 -2.95 -24.05
C THR A 256 -11.39 -1.51 -24.11
N GLU A 257 -12.67 -1.26 -23.82
CA GLU A 257 -13.24 0.09 -23.72
C GLU A 257 -12.52 0.93 -22.66
N ALA A 258 -12.30 0.37 -21.47
CA ALA A 258 -11.57 1.08 -20.42
C ALA A 258 -10.11 1.34 -20.82
N VAL A 259 -9.44 0.34 -21.41
CA VAL A 259 -8.04 0.43 -21.86
C VAL A 259 -7.84 1.45 -22.98
N TYR A 260 -8.87 1.74 -23.79
CA TYR A 260 -8.82 2.77 -24.83
C TYR A 260 -8.28 4.10 -24.28
N ASP A 261 -8.85 4.58 -23.16
CA ASP A 261 -8.45 5.86 -22.58
C ASP A 261 -7.02 5.84 -22.00
N TRP A 262 -6.49 4.66 -21.67
CA TRP A 262 -5.13 4.50 -21.15
C TRP A 262 -4.04 4.62 -22.21
N ILE A 263 -4.36 4.54 -23.50
CA ILE A 263 -3.37 4.66 -24.57
C ILE A 263 -2.64 6.00 -24.53
N ILE A 264 -3.33 7.09 -24.19
CA ILE A 264 -2.69 8.40 -24.03
C ILE A 264 -1.74 8.40 -22.83
N ASP A 265 -2.15 7.81 -21.69
CA ASP A 265 -1.31 7.82 -20.48
C ASP A 265 -0.06 6.96 -20.67
N TYR A 266 -0.20 5.81 -21.32
CA TYR A 266 0.86 4.85 -21.57
C TYR A 266 1.78 5.27 -22.72
N CYS A 267 1.28 5.74 -23.86
CA CYS A 267 2.14 5.96 -25.02
C CYS A 267 2.89 7.29 -24.99
N LEU A 268 2.47 8.26 -24.16
CA LEU A 268 3.02 9.62 -24.17
C LEU A 268 3.57 10.03 -22.78
N SER A 269 4.75 10.63 -22.78
CA SER A 269 5.36 11.27 -21.60
C SER A 269 4.55 12.49 -21.11
N HIS A 270 4.82 12.94 -19.89
CA HIS A 270 4.24 14.17 -19.35
C HIS A 270 4.53 15.38 -20.26
N LYS A 271 5.78 15.49 -20.75
CA LYS A 271 6.22 16.58 -21.63
C LYS A 271 5.54 16.55 -22.99
N GLU A 272 5.39 15.37 -23.59
CA GLU A 272 4.65 15.22 -24.86
C GLU A 272 3.18 15.60 -24.71
N LYS A 273 2.52 15.17 -23.62
CA LYS A 273 1.13 15.54 -23.33
C LYS A 273 0.98 17.05 -23.13
N ALA A 274 1.89 17.68 -22.39
CA ALA A 274 1.86 19.12 -22.12
C ALA A 274 2.15 19.98 -23.35
N ASN A 275 3.06 19.53 -24.22
CA ASN A 275 3.47 20.27 -25.42
C ASN A 275 2.57 19.99 -26.64
N PHE A 276 1.63 19.05 -26.57
CA PHE A 276 0.76 18.72 -27.69
C PHE A 276 -0.27 19.84 -27.94
N THR A 277 -0.22 20.42 -29.14
CA THR A 277 -1.21 21.40 -29.60
C THR A 277 -2.25 20.73 -30.51
N GLY A 278 -3.48 20.57 -30.04
CA GLY A 278 -4.57 20.02 -30.85
C GLY A 278 -5.78 19.56 -30.04
N ALA A 279 -6.80 19.05 -30.73
CA ALA A 279 -7.98 18.48 -30.09
C ALA A 279 -7.67 17.10 -29.47
N LYS A 280 -8.47 16.68 -28.47
CA LYS A 280 -8.34 15.37 -27.79
C LYS A 280 -8.26 14.18 -28.76
N ARG A 281 -9.06 14.20 -29.83
CA ARG A 281 -9.06 13.15 -30.86
C ARG A 281 -7.72 13.06 -31.61
N SER A 282 -7.07 14.20 -31.87
CA SER A 282 -5.75 14.24 -32.50
C SER A 282 -4.67 13.72 -31.55
N LEU A 283 -4.77 14.05 -30.25
CA LEU A 283 -3.87 13.53 -29.22
C LEU A 283 -3.96 11.99 -29.13
N PHE A 284 -5.18 11.45 -29.11
CA PHE A 284 -5.38 10.00 -29.12
C PHE A 284 -4.77 9.35 -30.37
N LYS A 285 -5.01 9.92 -31.57
CA LYS A 285 -4.43 9.39 -32.81
C LYS A 285 -2.91 9.39 -32.79
N TYR A 286 -2.30 10.42 -32.22
CA TYR A 286 -0.85 10.50 -32.02
C TYR A 286 -0.35 9.43 -31.03
N ALA A 287 -0.99 9.31 -29.85
CA ALA A 287 -0.67 8.29 -28.87
C ALA A 287 -0.78 6.87 -29.45
N ARG A 288 -1.90 6.57 -30.12
CA ARG A 288 -2.15 5.27 -30.76
C ARG A 288 -1.12 4.94 -31.83
N ALA A 289 -0.64 5.92 -32.60
CA ALA A 289 0.41 5.69 -33.60
C ALA A 289 1.74 5.26 -32.98
N ASN A 290 1.98 5.63 -31.71
CA ASN A 290 3.15 5.20 -30.94
C ASN A 290 2.92 3.87 -30.19
N TYR A 291 1.69 3.32 -30.18
CA TYR A 291 1.42 2.02 -29.59
C TYR A 291 1.97 0.89 -30.49
N PRO A 292 2.85 0.00 -29.99
CA PRO A 292 3.47 -1.04 -30.80
C PRO A 292 2.52 -2.23 -30.99
N SER A 293 1.48 -2.04 -31.81
CA SER A 293 0.38 -2.98 -32.03
C SER A 293 0.78 -4.37 -32.56
N HIS A 294 1.97 -4.49 -33.16
CA HIS A 294 2.51 -5.75 -33.70
C HIS A 294 3.23 -6.61 -32.65
N ASP A 295 3.50 -6.06 -31.46
CA ASP A 295 4.18 -6.74 -30.36
C ASP A 295 3.16 -7.12 -29.29
N ILE A 296 2.91 -8.42 -29.13
CA ILE A 296 1.94 -8.91 -28.14
C ILE A 296 2.38 -8.61 -26.71
N ASN A 297 3.68 -8.46 -26.45
CA ASN A 297 4.20 -8.13 -25.12
C ASN A 297 3.84 -6.70 -24.71
N ALA A 298 3.57 -5.82 -25.69
CA ALA A 298 3.09 -4.48 -25.41
C ALA A 298 1.73 -4.44 -24.70
N LEU A 299 0.95 -5.51 -24.83
CA LEU A 299 -0.28 -5.70 -24.06
C LEU A 299 0.02 -5.90 -22.58
N GLY A 300 0.99 -6.78 -22.27
CA GLY A 300 1.46 -7.01 -20.90
C GLY A 300 2.07 -5.76 -20.27
N ASP A 301 2.85 -5.00 -21.04
CA ASP A 301 3.46 -3.73 -20.59
C ASP A 301 2.40 -2.66 -20.29
N LEU A 302 1.40 -2.53 -21.16
CA LEU A 302 0.27 -1.62 -20.97
C LEU A 302 -0.52 -2.00 -19.72
N PHE A 303 -0.83 -3.28 -19.53
CA PHE A 303 -1.56 -3.75 -18.35
C PHE A 303 -0.75 -3.59 -17.06
N LEU A 304 0.56 -3.78 -17.11
CA LEU A 304 1.43 -3.48 -15.97
C LEU A 304 1.37 -1.99 -15.60
N HIS A 305 1.47 -1.10 -16.59
CA HIS A 305 1.37 0.34 -16.36
C HIS A 305 0.05 0.72 -15.69
N ILE A 306 -1.08 0.19 -16.20
CA ILE A 306 -2.40 0.39 -15.61
C ILE A 306 -2.44 -0.11 -14.16
N ALA A 307 -1.98 -1.33 -13.91
CA ALA A 307 -2.02 -1.94 -12.58
C ALA A 307 -1.19 -1.16 -11.54
N ILE A 308 -0.02 -0.64 -11.94
CA ILE A 308 0.83 0.20 -11.08
C ILE A 308 0.16 1.55 -10.80
N ARG A 309 -0.36 2.22 -11.85
CA ARG A 309 -0.99 3.56 -11.73
C ARG A 309 -2.24 3.52 -10.87
N ASP A 310 -3.00 2.44 -10.96
CA ASP A 310 -4.22 2.21 -10.19
C ASP A 310 -3.92 1.84 -8.72
N SER A 311 -2.91 0.99 -8.49
CA SER A 311 -2.58 0.51 -7.14
C SER A 311 -1.73 1.49 -6.32
N TYR A 312 -0.97 2.39 -6.94
CA TYR A 312 0.02 3.20 -6.23
C TYR A 312 0.03 4.65 -6.73
N LYS A 313 0.29 5.59 -5.82
CA LYS A 313 0.50 7.01 -6.15
C LYS A 313 1.83 7.19 -6.88
N THR A 314 1.81 6.91 -8.18
CA THR A 314 3.02 6.88 -9.01
C THR A 314 3.15 8.13 -9.86
N ILE A 315 4.39 8.59 -9.99
CA ILE A 315 4.83 9.49 -11.05
C ILE A 315 5.27 8.58 -12.21
N PRO A 316 4.52 8.50 -13.33
CA PRO A 316 5.00 7.79 -14.52
C PRO A 316 6.17 8.58 -15.12
N VAL A 317 7.38 8.03 -15.01
CA VAL A 317 8.60 8.72 -15.47
C VAL A 317 8.90 8.34 -16.92
N MET A 318 8.83 7.06 -17.25
CA MET A 318 9.07 6.57 -18.62
C MET A 318 8.21 5.36 -18.92
N ASN A 319 7.44 5.40 -19.99
CA ASN A 319 6.57 4.27 -20.34
C ASN A 319 7.23 3.25 -21.26
N LYS A 320 8.23 3.60 -22.08
CA LYS A 320 9.03 2.63 -22.85
C LYS A 320 10.40 3.20 -23.23
N VAL A 321 11.47 2.43 -22.99
CA VAL A 321 12.80 2.73 -23.56
C VAL A 321 13.39 1.43 -24.06
N PHE A 322 13.84 1.44 -25.30
CA PHE A 322 14.66 0.37 -25.87
C PHE A 322 16.08 0.55 -25.36
N ASP A 323 16.66 -0.49 -24.78
CA ASP A 323 18.09 -0.49 -24.55
C ASP A 323 18.87 -0.75 -25.85
N ALA A 324 20.20 -0.68 -25.78
CA ALA A 324 21.10 -0.92 -26.91
C ALA A 324 20.98 -2.33 -27.52
N ASN A 325 20.34 -3.28 -26.82
CA ASN A 325 20.09 -4.66 -27.28
C ASN A 325 18.66 -4.85 -27.79
N ASN A 326 17.88 -3.77 -27.95
CA ASN A 326 16.47 -3.80 -28.34
C ASN A 326 15.58 -4.56 -27.34
N LYS A 327 16.04 -4.79 -26.11
CA LYS A 327 15.21 -5.29 -25.00
C LYS A 327 14.46 -4.10 -24.38
N THR A 328 13.20 -4.33 -24.06
CA THR A 328 12.28 -3.31 -23.56
C THR A 328 11.99 -3.54 -22.08
N PHE A 329 12.10 -2.49 -21.28
CA PHE A 329 11.46 -2.45 -19.97
C PHE A 329 10.04 -1.95 -20.13
N SER A 330 9.13 -2.60 -19.41
CA SER A 330 7.69 -2.37 -19.53
C SER A 330 7.28 -0.96 -19.11
N CYS A 331 7.83 -0.46 -18.00
CA CYS A 331 7.60 0.90 -17.52
C CYS A 331 8.63 1.30 -16.46
N THR A 332 8.75 2.60 -16.18
CA THR A 332 9.45 3.13 -15.02
C THR A 332 8.62 4.18 -14.32
N HIS A 333 8.38 3.94 -13.04
CA HIS A 333 7.63 4.82 -12.17
C HIS A 333 8.51 5.22 -10.98
N ALA A 334 8.35 6.45 -10.53
CA ALA A 334 8.81 6.85 -9.21
C ALA A 334 7.61 6.81 -8.26
N VAL A 335 7.77 6.17 -7.11
CA VAL A 335 6.74 6.11 -6.08
C VAL A 335 7.27 6.78 -4.84
N LEU A 336 6.51 7.76 -4.36
CA LEU A 336 6.79 8.42 -3.10
C LEU A 336 6.20 7.56 -2.00
N ASN A 337 7.05 6.81 -1.31
CA ASN A 337 6.62 6.02 -0.18
C ASN A 337 7.10 6.66 1.11
N LEU A 338 6.18 7.39 1.77
CA LEU A 338 6.52 8.22 2.92
C LEU A 338 7.63 9.20 2.51
N ASP A 339 8.76 9.25 3.22
CA ASP A 339 9.89 10.13 2.85
C ASP A 339 10.90 9.45 1.90
N THR A 340 10.63 8.23 1.45
CA THR A 340 11.53 7.48 0.55
C THR A 340 11.07 7.58 -0.90
N ILE A 341 12.03 7.54 -1.81
CA ILE A 341 11.75 7.34 -3.24
C ILE A 341 12.02 5.90 -3.60
N GLU A 342 10.97 5.21 -4.02
CA GLU A 342 11.05 3.90 -4.63
C GLU A 342 11.14 4.05 -6.15
N LEU A 343 12.13 3.40 -6.76
CA LEU A 343 12.22 3.29 -8.21
C LEU A 343 11.62 1.98 -8.67
N TRP A 344 10.57 2.06 -9.47
CA TRP A 344 9.83 0.91 -9.97
C TRP A 344 10.21 0.65 -11.42
N ILE A 345 10.78 -0.52 -11.71
CA ILE A 345 11.19 -0.91 -13.07
C ILE A 345 10.41 -2.15 -13.48
N GLY A 346 9.45 -1.97 -14.38
CA GLY A 346 8.49 -3.01 -14.73
C GLY A 346 9.05 -4.09 -15.66
N ALA A 347 8.57 -5.31 -15.42
CA ALA A 347 8.67 -6.43 -16.35
C ALA A 347 7.28 -7.00 -16.64
N SER A 348 7.01 -7.37 -17.87
CA SER A 348 5.81 -8.13 -18.22
C SER A 348 6.20 -9.45 -18.87
N SER A 349 5.29 -10.41 -18.82
CA SER A 349 5.44 -11.69 -19.47
C SER A 349 4.08 -12.18 -19.96
N VAL A 350 4.02 -12.50 -21.25
CA VAL A 350 2.82 -12.96 -21.93
C VAL A 350 3.11 -14.32 -22.55
N SER A 351 2.41 -15.37 -22.12
CA SER A 351 2.63 -16.73 -22.62
C SER A 351 1.39 -17.61 -22.49
N THR A 352 1.26 -18.67 -23.28
CA THR A 352 0.08 -19.53 -23.25
C THR A 352 -0.06 -20.38 -21.98
N ASN A 353 0.98 -20.48 -21.15
CA ASN A 353 0.96 -21.16 -19.86
C ASN A 353 1.76 -20.37 -18.82
N ILE A 354 1.56 -20.71 -17.55
CA ILE A 354 2.16 -19.99 -16.43
C ILE A 354 3.65 -20.30 -16.27
N GLU A 355 4.09 -21.52 -16.57
CA GLU A 355 5.48 -21.95 -16.46
C GLU A 355 6.40 -21.13 -17.37
N ASP A 356 6.01 -20.97 -18.64
CA ASP A 356 6.73 -20.15 -19.62
C ASP A 356 6.66 -18.67 -19.25
N ALA A 357 5.49 -18.19 -18.80
CA ALA A 357 5.33 -16.81 -18.36
C ALA A 357 6.29 -16.49 -17.20
N VAL A 358 6.36 -17.37 -16.19
CA VAL A 358 7.24 -17.22 -15.04
C VAL A 358 8.71 -17.30 -15.44
N LYS A 359 9.07 -18.24 -16.34
CA LYS A 359 10.44 -18.35 -16.85
C LYS A 359 10.91 -17.06 -17.52
N ILE A 360 10.12 -16.51 -18.44
CA ILE A 360 10.43 -15.24 -19.11
C ILE A 360 10.52 -14.09 -18.10
N ALA A 361 9.61 -14.05 -17.12
CA ALA A 361 9.66 -13.04 -16.07
C ALA A 361 10.94 -13.12 -15.24
N ILE A 362 11.41 -14.32 -14.87
CA ILE A 362 12.68 -14.52 -14.16
C ILE A 362 13.87 -14.02 -14.99
N GLU A 363 13.88 -14.28 -16.31
CA GLU A 363 14.92 -13.76 -17.20
C GLU A 363 14.92 -12.23 -17.25
N ASN A 364 13.72 -11.61 -17.30
CA ASN A 364 13.57 -10.16 -17.28
C ASN A 364 13.98 -9.54 -15.93
N ILE A 365 13.62 -10.17 -14.80
CA ILE A 365 14.04 -9.75 -13.46
C ILE A 365 15.57 -9.77 -13.35
N LYS A 366 16.21 -10.87 -13.77
CA LYS A 366 17.69 -11.00 -13.78
C LYS A 366 18.35 -9.95 -14.67
N TYR A 367 17.69 -9.59 -15.77
CA TYR A 367 18.16 -8.55 -16.67
C TYR A 367 18.06 -7.15 -16.06
N ILE A 368 16.94 -6.81 -15.44
CA ILE A 368 16.74 -5.53 -14.72
C ILE A 368 17.74 -5.39 -13.59
N ALA A 369 17.94 -6.46 -12.83
CA ALA A 369 18.89 -6.53 -11.72
C ALA A 369 20.36 -6.34 -12.14
N ASN A 370 20.68 -6.46 -13.43
CA ASN A 370 22.04 -6.28 -13.90
C ASN A 370 22.48 -4.80 -13.73
N ILE A 371 23.62 -4.59 -13.07
CA ILE A 371 24.14 -3.25 -12.73
C ILE A 371 24.28 -2.36 -13.97
N THR A 372 24.76 -2.89 -15.10
CA THR A 372 24.96 -2.10 -16.34
C THR A 372 23.62 -1.63 -16.88
N THR A 373 22.65 -2.55 -16.93
CA THR A 373 21.29 -2.29 -17.37
C THR A 373 20.62 -1.22 -16.52
N LEU A 374 20.71 -1.37 -15.19
CA LEU A 374 20.14 -0.44 -14.23
C LEU A 374 20.80 0.94 -14.32
N LYS A 375 22.12 1.02 -14.45
CA LYS A 375 22.85 2.30 -14.64
C LYS A 375 22.41 3.02 -15.92
N HIS A 376 22.28 2.30 -17.03
CA HIS A 376 21.81 2.87 -18.29
C HIS A 376 20.39 3.44 -18.13
N ARG A 377 19.49 2.67 -17.49
CA ARG A 377 18.11 3.12 -17.24
C ARG A 377 18.08 4.39 -16.38
N LEU A 378 18.83 4.40 -15.29
CA LEU A 378 18.93 5.55 -14.39
C LEU A 378 19.44 6.82 -15.09
N TYR A 379 20.35 6.68 -16.06
CA TYR A 379 20.82 7.80 -16.88
C TYR A 379 19.72 8.33 -17.81
N THR A 380 18.93 7.46 -18.44
CA THR A 380 17.84 7.92 -19.32
C THR A 380 16.74 8.66 -18.54
N LEU A 381 16.51 8.32 -17.27
CA LEU A 381 15.46 8.94 -16.45
C LEU A 381 15.61 10.46 -16.31
N THR A 382 16.84 11.00 -16.30
CA THR A 382 17.05 12.43 -16.01
C THR A 382 16.38 13.34 -17.02
N ALA A 383 16.32 12.94 -18.29
CA ALA A 383 15.73 13.72 -19.35
C ALA A 383 14.21 13.88 -19.17
N GLU A 384 13.57 12.95 -18.46
CA GLU A 384 12.12 12.90 -18.27
C GLU A 384 11.65 13.51 -16.95
N ILE A 385 12.57 13.76 -16.00
CA ILE A 385 12.23 14.40 -14.73
C ILE A 385 11.74 15.83 -15.00
N ASP A 386 10.66 16.19 -14.30
CA ASP A 386 10.06 17.51 -14.29
C ASP A 386 10.39 18.22 -12.96
N ASP A 387 10.74 19.51 -13.03
CA ASP A 387 11.13 20.29 -11.85
C ASP A 387 9.94 20.57 -10.91
N SER A 388 8.71 20.38 -11.37
CA SER A 388 7.50 20.51 -10.54
C SER A 388 7.21 19.30 -9.65
N TRP A 389 7.91 18.19 -9.84
CA TRP A 389 7.65 16.96 -9.09
C TRP A 389 8.12 17.06 -7.63
N PRO A 390 7.39 16.47 -6.68
CA PRO A 390 7.84 16.39 -5.29
C PRO A 390 9.12 15.57 -5.19
N HIS A 391 9.95 15.88 -4.19
CA HIS A 391 11.27 15.26 -3.99
C HIS A 391 12.18 15.31 -5.24
N VAL A 392 12.07 16.36 -6.07
CA VAL A 392 12.85 16.51 -7.30
C VAL A 392 14.35 16.30 -7.10
N ASP A 393 14.92 16.76 -5.98
CA ASP A 393 16.35 16.59 -5.70
C ASP A 393 16.73 15.11 -5.54
N LYS A 394 15.88 14.32 -4.87
CA LYS A 394 16.06 12.86 -4.76
C LYS A 394 15.81 12.17 -6.11
N LEU A 395 14.88 12.65 -6.93
CA LEU A 395 14.68 12.13 -8.29
C LEU A 395 15.90 12.42 -9.18
N LYS A 396 16.47 13.63 -9.11
CA LYS A 396 17.70 14.01 -9.82
C LYS A 396 18.91 13.22 -9.34
N ARG A 397 18.94 12.85 -8.05
CA ARG A 397 19.98 11.97 -7.46
C ARG A 397 20.05 10.61 -8.16
N LEU A 398 18.90 10.04 -8.57
CA LEU A 398 18.83 8.76 -9.31
C LEU A 398 19.75 8.74 -10.53
N ALA A 399 19.94 9.88 -11.17
CA ALA A 399 20.73 10.05 -12.37
C ALA A 399 22.18 10.52 -12.12
N ASN A 400 22.56 10.84 -10.88
CA ASN A 400 23.90 11.34 -10.59
C ASN A 400 24.96 10.24 -10.70
N SER A 401 25.79 10.26 -11.75
CA SER A 401 26.83 9.26 -12.01
C SER A 401 28.03 9.35 -11.06
N ASN A 402 28.12 10.40 -10.25
CA ASN A 402 29.18 10.54 -9.24
C ASN A 402 28.87 9.77 -7.93
N LEU A 403 27.64 9.30 -7.77
CA LEU A 403 27.22 8.49 -6.63
C LEU A 403 27.37 7.00 -6.94
N SER A 404 27.63 6.20 -5.90
CA SER A 404 27.49 4.75 -6.02
C SER A 404 26.02 4.39 -6.32
N LEU A 405 25.77 3.21 -6.88
CA LEU A 405 24.40 2.82 -7.23
C LEU A 405 23.50 2.77 -5.98
N ASP A 406 24.04 2.31 -4.86
CA ASP A 406 23.35 2.18 -3.58
C ASP A 406 23.02 3.53 -2.94
N ASP A 407 23.76 4.59 -3.28
CA ASP A 407 23.49 5.97 -2.80
C ASP A 407 22.47 6.72 -3.66
N ARG A 408 22.03 6.14 -4.80
CA ARG A 408 21.16 6.83 -5.77
C ARG A 408 19.67 6.69 -5.46
N PHE A 409 19.24 5.55 -4.96
CA PHE A 409 17.84 5.23 -4.62
C PHE A 409 17.76 4.61 -3.23
N ASP A 410 16.60 4.72 -2.58
CA ASP A 410 16.40 4.09 -1.26
C ASP A 410 15.97 2.62 -1.42
N LYS A 411 15.22 2.31 -2.50
CA LYS A 411 14.76 0.95 -2.81
C LYS A 411 14.42 0.78 -4.30
N ILE A 412 14.72 -0.40 -4.86
CA ILE A 412 14.20 -0.81 -6.18
C ILE A 412 13.04 -1.78 -5.99
N ILE A 413 11.95 -1.50 -6.69
CA ILE A 413 10.80 -2.39 -6.82
C ILE A 413 10.77 -2.90 -8.28
N ILE A 414 10.62 -4.21 -8.47
CA ILE A 414 10.33 -4.78 -9.79
C ILE A 414 8.88 -5.26 -9.78
N PRO A 415 7.94 -4.45 -10.28
CA PRO A 415 6.59 -4.92 -10.51
C PRO A 415 6.57 -5.81 -11.76
N VAL A 416 5.92 -6.97 -11.67
CA VAL A 416 5.88 -7.98 -12.73
C VAL A 416 4.43 -8.28 -13.10
N PHE A 417 4.07 -8.17 -14.38
CA PHE A 417 2.74 -8.56 -14.85
C PHE A 417 2.82 -9.89 -15.61
N LEU A 418 2.17 -10.92 -15.07
CA LEU A 418 2.10 -12.26 -15.66
C LEU A 418 0.74 -12.45 -16.31
N MET A 419 0.72 -12.64 -17.63
CA MET A 419 -0.50 -12.90 -18.39
C MET A 419 -0.40 -14.24 -19.10
N HIS A 420 -1.38 -15.11 -18.87
CA HIS A 420 -1.41 -16.42 -19.52
C HIS A 420 -2.81 -16.99 -19.72
N ASP A 421 -2.94 -17.89 -20.71
CA ASP A 421 -4.20 -18.61 -20.94
C ASP A 421 -4.50 -19.52 -19.75
N SER A 422 -5.74 -19.51 -19.29
CA SER A 422 -6.13 -20.22 -18.08
C SER A 422 -7.51 -20.85 -18.20
N LEU A 423 -7.57 -22.15 -17.85
CA LEU A 423 -8.83 -22.89 -17.77
C LEU A 423 -9.78 -22.31 -16.72
N ILE A 424 -9.28 -21.66 -15.66
CA ILE A 424 -10.15 -21.06 -14.63
C ILE A 424 -11.02 -19.92 -15.19
N ILE A 425 -10.60 -19.32 -16.31
CA ILE A 425 -11.37 -18.30 -17.04
C ILE A 425 -12.25 -18.95 -18.10
N LYS A 426 -11.71 -19.92 -18.88
CA LYS A 426 -12.47 -20.64 -19.92
C LYS A 426 -13.64 -21.44 -19.34
N GLU A 427 -13.44 -22.07 -18.20
CA GLU A 427 -14.38 -22.95 -17.50
C GLU A 427 -14.90 -22.28 -16.21
N TYR A 428 -15.21 -20.99 -16.29
CA TYR A 428 -15.58 -20.19 -15.13
C TYR A 428 -16.77 -20.77 -14.36
N ASP A 429 -16.51 -21.11 -13.09
CA ASP A 429 -17.51 -21.43 -12.08
C ASP A 429 -17.42 -20.41 -10.95
N LYS A 430 -18.48 -19.61 -10.76
CA LYS A 430 -18.56 -18.59 -9.72
C LYS A 430 -18.27 -19.13 -8.31
N SER A 431 -18.69 -20.35 -8.01
CA SER A 431 -18.55 -20.96 -6.68
C SER A 431 -17.13 -21.43 -6.39
N LEU A 432 -16.36 -21.80 -7.41
CA LEU A 432 -15.01 -22.34 -7.28
C LEU A 432 -13.91 -21.34 -7.65
N PHE A 433 -14.26 -20.24 -8.31
CA PHE A 433 -13.29 -19.31 -8.91
C PHE A 433 -12.22 -18.83 -7.93
N ILE A 434 -12.60 -18.29 -6.78
CA ILE A 434 -11.65 -17.75 -5.80
C ILE A 434 -10.73 -18.85 -5.23
N GLU A 435 -11.26 -20.05 -4.99
CA GLU A 435 -10.47 -21.16 -4.48
C GLU A 435 -9.43 -21.64 -5.52
N LEU A 436 -9.87 -21.87 -6.76
CA LEU A 436 -9.00 -22.32 -7.85
C LEU A 436 -7.96 -21.26 -8.20
N PHE A 437 -8.35 -19.98 -8.20
CA PHE A 437 -7.44 -18.88 -8.46
C PHE A 437 -6.37 -18.77 -7.36
N ASN A 438 -6.75 -18.90 -6.09
CA ASN A 438 -5.77 -18.96 -4.99
C ASN A 438 -4.77 -20.11 -5.17
N ARG A 439 -5.23 -21.32 -5.52
CA ARG A 439 -4.33 -22.47 -5.78
C ARG A 439 -3.34 -22.18 -6.91
N LYS A 440 -3.78 -21.52 -7.98
CA LYS A 440 -2.91 -21.11 -9.11
C LYS A 440 -1.88 -20.05 -8.69
N ILE A 441 -2.26 -19.08 -7.87
CA ILE A 441 -1.34 -18.08 -7.30
C ILE A 441 -0.27 -18.76 -6.43
N GLN A 442 -0.64 -19.74 -5.59
CA GLN A 442 0.33 -20.46 -4.77
C GLN A 442 1.33 -21.25 -5.62
N TYR A 443 0.85 -21.91 -6.68
CA TYR A 443 1.72 -22.60 -7.62
C TYR A 443 2.64 -21.64 -8.39
N CYS A 444 2.14 -20.48 -8.79
CA CYS A 444 2.99 -19.44 -9.39
C CYS A 444 4.07 -18.96 -8.42
N ARG A 445 3.73 -18.76 -7.14
CA ARG A 445 4.70 -18.37 -6.11
C ARG A 445 5.81 -19.41 -6.00
N SER A 446 5.49 -20.69 -5.94
CA SER A 446 6.52 -21.72 -5.77
C SER A 446 7.52 -21.71 -6.92
N ILE A 447 7.07 -21.59 -8.17
CA ILE A 447 7.96 -21.56 -9.34
C ILE A 447 8.82 -20.28 -9.36
N LEU A 448 8.24 -19.13 -8.98
CA LEU A 448 8.98 -17.86 -8.87
C LEU A 448 10.05 -17.93 -7.77
N ALA A 449 9.69 -18.43 -6.59
CA ALA A 449 10.60 -18.56 -5.45
C ALA A 449 11.79 -19.48 -5.78
N ASP A 450 11.55 -20.58 -6.49
CA ASP A 450 12.60 -21.51 -6.93
C ASP A 450 13.55 -20.90 -7.97
N GLY A 451 13.03 -19.98 -8.80
CA GLY A 451 13.78 -19.41 -9.94
C GLY A 451 14.63 -18.16 -9.62
N ILE A 452 14.41 -17.54 -8.47
CA ILE A 452 15.00 -16.27 -8.06
C ILE A 452 16.01 -16.50 -6.93
N ASN A 453 17.22 -15.95 -7.08
CA ASN A 453 18.24 -16.06 -6.05
C ASN A 453 17.83 -15.25 -4.81
N PRO A 454 17.82 -15.83 -3.59
CA PRO A 454 17.50 -15.12 -2.36
C PRO A 454 18.29 -13.82 -2.16
N ASN A 455 19.58 -13.80 -2.53
CA ASN A 455 20.42 -12.59 -2.41
C ASN A 455 19.97 -11.44 -3.32
N LEU A 456 19.20 -11.74 -4.38
CA LEU A 456 18.62 -10.73 -5.24
C LEU A 456 17.40 -10.05 -4.58
N ILE A 457 16.72 -10.77 -3.70
CA ILE A 457 15.49 -10.34 -3.01
C ILE A 457 15.81 -9.31 -1.92
N ASP A 458 17.00 -9.35 -1.31
CA ASP A 458 17.39 -8.40 -0.26
C ASP A 458 17.57 -6.96 -0.77
N LEU A 459 17.85 -6.78 -2.07
CA LEU A 459 18.00 -5.47 -2.72
C LEU A 459 16.79 -5.09 -3.58
N ILE A 460 15.93 -6.06 -3.90
CA ILE A 460 14.84 -5.91 -4.88
C ILE A 460 13.56 -6.52 -4.33
N ASP A 461 12.55 -5.67 -4.15
CA ASP A 461 11.22 -6.11 -3.77
C ASP A 461 10.38 -6.39 -5.02
N LEU A 462 9.83 -7.59 -5.09
CA LEU A 462 9.07 -8.09 -6.23
C LEU A 462 7.57 -7.98 -5.95
N ARG A 463 6.86 -7.30 -6.84
CA ARG A 463 5.40 -7.16 -6.76
C ARG A 463 4.76 -7.77 -7.99
N ILE A 464 4.13 -8.94 -7.82
CA ILE A 464 3.59 -9.70 -8.95
C ILE A 464 2.10 -9.40 -9.12
N PHE A 465 1.70 -9.09 -10.34
CA PHE A 465 0.32 -9.04 -10.80
C PHE A 465 0.07 -10.28 -11.66
N TYR A 466 -0.75 -11.19 -11.14
CA TYR A 466 -1.13 -12.42 -11.84
C TYR A 466 -2.47 -12.21 -12.53
N PHE A 467 -2.48 -12.25 -13.87
CA PHE A 467 -3.67 -12.05 -14.69
C PHE A 467 -3.94 -13.27 -15.60
N PRO A 468 -4.80 -14.20 -15.16
CA PRO A 468 -5.22 -15.30 -16.01
C PRO A 468 -6.23 -14.78 -17.04
N VAL A 469 -6.10 -15.20 -18.29
CA VAL A 469 -7.03 -14.82 -19.37
C VAL A 469 -7.66 -16.04 -20.01
N SER A 470 -8.76 -15.85 -20.73
CA SER A 470 -9.34 -16.93 -21.54
C SER A 470 -8.37 -17.33 -22.65
N ASP A 471 -7.97 -16.38 -23.48
CA ASP A 471 -7.06 -16.58 -24.60
C ASP A 471 -6.38 -15.24 -24.92
N ILE A 472 -5.05 -15.21 -24.83
CA ILE A 472 -4.25 -14.00 -25.07
C ILE A 472 -4.51 -13.42 -26.46
N SER A 473 -4.66 -14.25 -27.49
CA SER A 473 -4.86 -13.79 -28.87
C SER A 473 -6.22 -13.13 -29.03
N ILE A 474 -7.24 -13.61 -28.32
CA ILE A 474 -8.57 -12.99 -28.28
C ILE A 474 -8.49 -11.62 -27.59
N VAL A 475 -7.78 -11.51 -26.45
CA VAL A 475 -7.60 -10.22 -25.75
C VAL A 475 -6.87 -9.20 -26.62
N HIS A 476 -5.77 -9.61 -27.26
CA HIS A 476 -4.99 -8.74 -28.13
C HIS A 476 -5.81 -8.28 -29.34
N SER A 477 -6.51 -9.20 -30.01
CA SER A 477 -7.33 -8.88 -31.17
C SER A 477 -8.48 -7.94 -30.82
N ALA A 478 -9.17 -8.17 -29.69
CA ALA A 478 -10.24 -7.31 -29.21
C ALA A 478 -9.74 -5.89 -28.91
N LEU A 479 -8.58 -5.76 -28.26
CA LEU A 479 -7.97 -4.45 -28.02
C LEU A 479 -7.65 -3.76 -29.34
N LEU A 480 -7.00 -4.44 -30.29
CA LEU A 480 -6.67 -3.83 -31.58
C LEU A 480 -7.92 -3.40 -32.36
N GLN A 481 -9.01 -4.14 -32.26
CA GLN A 481 -10.28 -3.73 -32.84
C GLN A 481 -10.79 -2.44 -32.19
N GLU A 482 -10.78 -2.37 -30.86
CA GLU A 482 -11.22 -1.19 -30.10
C GLU A 482 -10.35 0.05 -30.38
N LEU A 483 -9.03 -0.12 -30.50
CA LEU A 483 -8.14 1.01 -30.83
C LEU A 483 -8.33 1.53 -32.26
N ASN A 484 -8.95 0.74 -33.14
CA ASN A 484 -9.19 1.07 -34.53
C ASN A 484 -10.65 1.48 -34.83
N SER A 485 -11.51 1.53 -33.81
CA SER A 485 -12.93 1.90 -33.93
C SER A 485 -13.16 3.39 -34.25
#